data_AF-A0A9W7XSX0-F1
#
_entry.id   AF-A0A9W7XSX0-F1
#
_cell.length_a   1.000
_cell.length_b   1.000
_cell.length_c   1.000
_cell.angle_alpha   90.00
_cell.angle_beta   90.00
_cell.angle_gamma   90.00
#
_symmetry.space_group_name_H-M   'P 1'
#
loop_
_entity.id
_entity.type
_entity.pdbx_description
1 polymer ?
#
loop_
_entity_poly.entity_id
_entity_poly.type
_entity_poly.pdbx_seq_one_letter_code
_entity_poly.pdbx_strand_id
1 'polypeptide(L)'
;LILYMRGAYVSQFNRRFIWGMTLCGDAVRVCNFGNDHMLASREMRLSEESGRARFIKYLVYWSFCEEHCLGYDPTMAWLPGPECWQIAVPTLPETAGDPYSVRTKFYYTSKEIASADHLFGRHTRSFLATDTLPTDADGSHYSKCKYVIKDSWVESTPNAGDDERDEIGHLGHIHEKLKYCKKVRGNYPTIVAGGRVQFDRSDGKGI
;
A
#
# COMPACT_ATOMS: atom_id res chain seq x y z
N LEU A 1 13.45 6.90 -15.98
CA LEU A 1 13.13 6.44 -14.61
C LEU A 1 11.66 6.64 -14.27
N ILE A 2 11.15 7.89 -14.25
CA ILE A 2 9.76 8.20 -13.87
C ILE A 2 8.68 7.41 -14.66
N LEU A 3 8.81 7.32 -15.99
CA LEU A 3 7.87 6.54 -16.81
C LEU A 3 7.93 5.02 -16.53
N TYR A 4 9.11 4.50 -16.20
CA TYR A 4 9.28 3.09 -15.84
C TYR A 4 8.62 2.79 -14.50
N MET A 5 8.76 3.69 -13.53
CA MET A 5 8.10 3.57 -12.23
C MET A 5 6.59 3.59 -12.36
N ARG A 6 6.04 4.50 -13.17
CA ARG A 6 4.61 4.51 -13.51
C ARG A 6 4.16 3.14 -14.04
N GLY A 7 4.89 2.60 -15.03
CA GLY A 7 4.57 1.29 -15.59
C GLY A 7 4.63 0.16 -14.55
N ALA A 8 5.61 0.20 -13.64
CA ALA A 8 5.73 -0.76 -12.56
C ALA A 8 4.57 -0.67 -11.55
N TYR A 9 4.17 0.54 -11.13
CA TYR A 9 3.02 0.71 -10.21
C TYR A 9 1.69 0.27 -10.83
N VAL A 10 1.49 0.54 -12.11
CA VAL A 10 0.30 0.10 -12.87
C VAL A 10 0.27 -1.42 -13.04
N SER A 11 1.42 -2.06 -13.30
CA SER A 11 1.47 -3.51 -13.58
C SER A 11 1.57 -4.38 -12.33
N GLN A 12 2.03 -3.84 -11.20
CA GLN A 12 2.31 -4.60 -9.97
C GLN A 12 1.39 -4.15 -8.85
N PHE A 13 0.20 -4.77 -8.75
CA PHE A 13 -0.88 -4.37 -7.84
C PHE A 13 -0.49 -4.42 -6.36
N ASN A 14 0.47 -5.26 -5.98
CA ASN A 14 0.98 -5.36 -4.62
C ASN A 14 2.25 -4.53 -4.40
N ARG A 15 2.55 -3.51 -5.20
CA ARG A 15 3.73 -2.65 -4.99
C ARG A 15 3.43 -1.46 -4.07
N ARG A 16 4.18 -1.33 -2.97
CA ARG A 16 4.11 -0.21 -2.00
C ARG A 16 5.14 0.89 -2.25
N PHE A 17 6.33 0.49 -2.67
CA PHE A 17 7.42 1.40 -3.05
C PHE A 17 8.33 0.73 -4.06
N ILE A 18 9.11 1.50 -4.81
CA ILE A 18 10.03 1.00 -5.84
C ILE A 18 11.45 1.45 -5.54
N TRP A 19 12.39 0.52 -5.60
CA TRP A 19 13.81 0.85 -5.63
C TRP A 19 14.26 1.22 -7.05
N GLY A 20 15.06 2.26 -7.16
CA GLY A 20 15.72 2.63 -8.40
C GLY A 20 17.13 3.13 -8.15
N MET A 21 17.87 3.34 -9.23
CA MET A 21 19.21 3.91 -9.17
C MET A 21 19.39 4.95 -10.25
N THR A 22 20.15 6.00 -9.93
CA THR A 22 20.63 6.97 -10.91
C THR A 22 22.14 6.80 -11.06
N LEU A 23 22.61 6.71 -12.30
CA LEU A 23 24.04 6.71 -12.64
C LEU A 23 24.33 7.96 -13.46
N CYS A 24 25.21 8.82 -12.98
CA CYS A 24 25.63 10.06 -13.65
C CYS A 24 27.16 10.12 -13.64
N GLY A 25 27.79 9.67 -14.73
CA GLY A 25 29.24 9.48 -14.75
C GLY A 25 29.64 8.37 -13.78
N ASP A 26 30.52 8.68 -12.83
CA ASP A 26 30.94 7.76 -11.77
C ASP A 26 30.09 7.89 -10.49
N ALA A 27 29.14 8.82 -10.45
CA ALA A 27 28.27 9.03 -9.30
C ALA A 27 27.00 8.16 -9.39
N VAL A 28 26.78 7.33 -8.37
CA VAL A 28 25.57 6.53 -8.19
C VAL A 28 24.77 7.03 -7.00
N ARG A 29 23.44 7.08 -7.13
CA ARG A 29 22.52 7.19 -6.00
C ARG A 29 21.48 6.08 -6.09
N VAL A 30 21.17 5.50 -4.93
CA VAL A 30 20.04 4.59 -4.77
C VAL A 30 18.85 5.41 -4.32
N CYS A 31 17.71 5.21 -4.94
CA CYS A 31 16.47 5.93 -4.66
C CYS A 31 15.39 4.95 -4.23
N ASN A 32 14.65 5.30 -3.18
CA ASN A 32 13.41 4.66 -2.81
C ASN A 32 12.24 5.59 -3.18
N PHE A 33 11.38 5.13 -4.06
CA PHE A 33 10.23 5.87 -4.56
C PHE A 33 8.97 5.34 -3.89
N GLY A 34 8.42 6.11 -2.96
CA GLY A 34 7.10 5.87 -2.39
C GLY A 34 5.99 6.45 -3.26
N ASN A 35 4.77 6.40 -2.75
CA ASN A 35 3.58 6.90 -3.44
C ASN A 35 3.52 8.44 -3.52
N ASP A 36 4.20 9.16 -2.61
CA ASP A 36 4.14 10.63 -2.54
C ASP A 36 5.51 11.29 -2.31
N HIS A 37 6.57 10.49 -2.17
CA HIS A 37 7.92 10.98 -1.88
C HIS A 37 8.99 10.12 -2.53
N MET A 38 10.20 10.69 -2.64
CA MET A 38 11.40 9.98 -3.06
C MET A 38 12.49 10.22 -2.02
N LEU A 39 13.06 9.15 -1.49
CA LEU A 39 14.27 9.19 -0.68
C LEU A 39 15.46 8.82 -1.57
N ALA A 40 16.58 9.52 -1.42
CA ALA A 40 17.82 9.19 -2.12
C ALA A 40 18.94 8.93 -1.10
N SER A 41 19.77 7.93 -1.37
CA SER A 41 20.99 7.68 -0.64
C SER A 41 21.97 8.84 -0.82
N ARG A 42 23.00 8.87 0.03
CA ARG A 42 24.21 9.63 -0.29
C ARG A 42 24.80 9.14 -1.61
N GLU A 43 25.48 10.05 -2.30
CA GLU A 43 26.22 9.73 -3.53
C GLU A 43 27.32 8.72 -3.26
N MET A 44 27.45 7.75 -4.15
CA MET A 44 28.50 6.73 -4.17
C MET A 44 29.34 6.95 -5.42
N ARG A 45 30.61 7.32 -5.24
CA ARG A 45 31.55 7.53 -6.35
C ARG A 45 32.25 6.23 -6.70
N LEU A 46 31.98 5.68 -7.88
CA LEU A 46 32.54 4.41 -8.32
C LEU A 46 34.03 4.51 -8.67
N SER A 47 34.55 5.72 -8.86
CA SER A 47 36.00 5.97 -8.96
C SER A 47 36.72 5.72 -7.64
N GLU A 48 36.03 5.84 -6.50
CA GLU A 48 36.57 5.65 -5.16
C GLU A 48 36.32 4.23 -4.64
N GLU A 49 37.29 3.65 -3.93
CA GLU A 49 37.16 2.31 -3.34
C GLU A 49 35.98 2.23 -2.36
N SER A 50 35.82 3.24 -1.51
CA SER A 50 34.72 3.34 -0.54
C SER A 50 33.35 3.39 -1.22
N GLY A 51 33.24 4.11 -2.34
CA GLY A 51 32.01 4.20 -3.13
C GLY A 51 31.67 2.88 -3.83
N ARG A 52 32.66 2.19 -4.42
CA ARG A 52 32.46 0.84 -4.96
C ARG A 52 32.03 -0.16 -3.90
N ALA A 53 32.70 -0.17 -2.75
CA ALA A 53 32.35 -1.05 -1.64
C ALA A 53 30.91 -0.83 -1.16
N ARG A 54 30.49 0.44 -1.02
CA ARG A 54 29.11 0.77 -0.63
C ARG A 54 28.09 0.36 -1.70
N PHE A 55 28.41 0.57 -2.99
CA PHE A 55 27.55 0.16 -4.08
C PHE A 55 27.34 -1.36 -4.13
N ILE A 56 28.42 -2.13 -4.03
CA ILE A 56 28.36 -3.60 -3.96
C ILE A 56 27.54 -4.04 -2.75
N LYS A 57 27.75 -3.41 -1.59
CA LYS A 57 26.98 -3.70 -0.37
C LYS A 57 25.47 -3.55 -0.59
N TYR A 58 25.02 -2.50 -1.29
CA TYR A 58 23.60 -2.33 -1.63
C TYR A 58 23.08 -3.44 -2.54
N LEU A 59 23.82 -3.80 -3.58
CA LEU A 59 23.41 -4.88 -4.49
C LEU A 59 23.29 -6.23 -3.76
N VAL A 60 24.25 -6.52 -2.89
CA VAL A 60 24.24 -7.72 -2.04
C VAL A 60 23.01 -7.68 -1.11
N TYR A 61 22.76 -6.56 -0.42
CA TYR A 61 21.60 -6.46 0.45
C TYR A 61 20.28 -6.66 -0.28
N TRP A 62 20.10 -6.06 -1.45
CA TRP A 62 18.89 -6.31 -2.24
C TRP A 62 18.72 -7.77 -2.65
N SER A 63 19.80 -8.50 -2.93
CA SER A 63 19.70 -9.92 -3.29
C SER A 63 19.29 -10.82 -2.11
N PHE A 64 19.48 -10.37 -0.87
CA PHE A 64 19.10 -11.09 0.34
C PHE A 64 17.83 -10.55 1.00
N CYS A 65 17.29 -9.43 0.51
CA CYS A 65 16.06 -8.86 1.04
C CYS A 65 14.86 -9.73 0.71
N GLU A 66 14.00 -9.94 1.71
CA GLU A 66 12.66 -10.46 1.48
C GLU A 66 11.86 -9.50 0.57
N GLU A 67 10.86 -10.04 -0.14
CA GLU A 67 10.05 -9.29 -1.09
C GLU A 67 9.42 -8.03 -0.45
N HIS A 68 8.98 -8.13 0.80
CA HIS A 68 8.36 -6.99 1.48
C HIS A 68 9.35 -5.82 1.71
N CYS A 69 10.64 -6.11 1.89
CA CYS A 69 11.73 -5.10 1.96
C CYS A 69 12.06 -4.52 0.58
N LEU A 70 11.72 -5.24 -0.49
CA LEU A 70 11.82 -4.78 -1.88
C LEU A 70 10.56 -4.05 -2.35
N GLY A 71 9.63 -3.76 -1.44
CA GLY A 71 8.46 -2.94 -1.70
C GLY A 71 7.23 -3.71 -2.17
N TYR A 72 7.22 -5.03 -2.07
CA TYR A 72 5.98 -5.80 -2.20
C TYR A 72 5.14 -5.69 -0.92
N ASP A 73 3.82 -5.76 -1.08
CA ASP A 73 2.84 -5.72 0.02
C ASP A 73 2.61 -7.14 0.55
N PRO A 74 3.03 -7.45 1.79
CA PRO A 74 2.83 -8.78 2.35
C PRO A 74 1.36 -9.10 2.64
N THR A 75 0.47 -8.10 2.62
CA THR A 75 -0.97 -8.28 2.82
C THR A 75 -1.71 -8.63 1.53
N MET A 76 -1.04 -8.58 0.37
CA MET A 76 -1.63 -8.89 -0.93
C MET A 76 -0.96 -10.09 -1.58
N ALA A 77 -1.77 -11.11 -1.92
CA ALA A 77 -1.29 -12.33 -2.54
C ALA A 77 -2.09 -12.66 -3.81
N TRP A 78 -1.40 -13.06 -4.88
CA TRP A 78 -2.06 -13.58 -6.07
C TRP A 78 -2.48 -15.04 -5.85
N LEU A 79 -3.75 -15.35 -6.12
CA LEU A 79 -4.31 -16.68 -6.06
C LEU A 79 -4.46 -17.22 -7.50
N PRO A 80 -3.62 -18.18 -7.94
CA PRO A 80 -3.62 -18.65 -9.32
C PRO A 80 -4.87 -19.45 -9.68
N GLY A 81 -5.50 -20.13 -8.71
CA GLY A 81 -6.72 -20.91 -8.94
C GLY A 81 -7.91 -20.05 -9.39
N PRO A 82 -8.36 -19.09 -8.56
CA PRO A 82 -9.44 -18.16 -8.93
C PRO A 82 -8.97 -16.97 -9.79
N GLU A 83 -7.69 -16.93 -10.18
CA GLU A 83 -7.06 -15.83 -10.91
C GLU A 83 -7.38 -14.44 -10.34
N CYS A 84 -7.18 -14.27 -9.02
CA CYS A 84 -7.50 -13.02 -8.34
C CYS A 84 -6.48 -12.69 -7.24
N TRP A 85 -6.42 -11.42 -6.85
CA TRP A 85 -5.72 -10.97 -5.65
C TRP A 85 -6.55 -11.18 -4.40
N GLN A 86 -5.94 -11.76 -3.38
CA GLN A 86 -6.41 -11.73 -2.00
C GLN A 86 -5.76 -10.56 -1.27
N ILE A 87 -6.54 -9.82 -0.49
CA ILE A 87 -6.12 -8.68 0.31
C ILE A 87 -6.49 -8.95 1.76
N ALA A 88 -5.50 -9.03 2.64
CA ALA A 88 -5.63 -9.17 4.07
C ALA A 88 -5.78 -7.79 4.71
N VAL A 89 -6.94 -7.51 5.30
CA VAL A 89 -7.21 -6.21 5.93
C VAL A 89 -7.38 -6.40 7.43
N PRO A 90 -6.56 -5.74 8.27
CA PRO A 90 -6.78 -5.68 9.71
C PRO A 90 -8.14 -5.03 10.01
N THR A 91 -8.90 -5.65 10.89
CA THR A 91 -10.22 -5.18 11.32
C THR A 91 -10.20 -4.92 12.82
N LEU A 92 -10.81 -3.80 13.20
CA LEU A 92 -11.08 -3.48 14.61
C LEU A 92 -12.17 -4.45 15.13
N PRO A 93 -12.11 -4.85 16.40
CA PRO A 93 -13.14 -5.69 16.98
C PRO A 93 -14.50 -4.97 16.99
N GLU A 94 -15.55 -5.64 16.50
CA GLU A 94 -16.94 -5.11 16.42
C GLU A 94 -17.62 -4.99 17.79
N THR A 95 -17.05 -5.59 18.84
CA THR A 95 -17.59 -5.61 20.21
C THR A 95 -16.49 -5.31 21.20
N ALA A 96 -16.85 -4.71 22.34
CA ALA A 96 -16.00 -4.33 23.49
C ALA A 96 -15.33 -5.52 24.23
N GLY A 97 -14.94 -6.57 23.51
CA GLY A 97 -13.95 -7.55 23.94
C GLY A 97 -12.54 -7.02 23.69
N ASP A 98 -11.55 -7.84 24.05
CA ASP A 98 -10.12 -7.52 24.08
C ASP A 98 -9.69 -6.55 22.94
N PRO A 99 -9.38 -5.27 23.28
CA PRO A 99 -9.00 -4.25 22.32
C PRO A 99 -7.70 -4.56 21.57
N TYR A 100 -6.98 -5.61 21.97
CA TYR A 100 -5.77 -6.09 21.31
C TYR A 100 -6.02 -7.25 20.32
N SER A 101 -7.24 -7.76 20.21
CA SER A 101 -7.57 -8.84 19.26
C SER A 101 -7.78 -8.32 17.83
N VAL A 102 -6.68 -8.01 17.13
CA VAL A 102 -6.72 -7.66 15.70
C VAL A 102 -7.18 -8.89 14.91
N ARG A 103 -8.38 -8.83 14.33
CA ARG A 103 -8.84 -9.85 13.37
C ARG A 103 -8.44 -9.45 11.97
N THR A 104 -8.08 -10.43 11.14
CA THR A 104 -7.83 -10.20 9.72
C THR A 104 -9.05 -10.65 8.93
N LYS A 105 -9.61 -9.74 8.12
CA LYS A 105 -10.64 -10.09 7.13
C LYS A 105 -9.99 -10.11 5.75
N PHE A 106 -10.34 -11.12 4.96
CA PHE A 106 -9.84 -11.27 3.60
C PHE A 106 -10.86 -10.75 2.61
N TYR A 107 -10.36 -10.09 1.58
CA TYR A 107 -11.12 -9.64 0.44
C TYR A 107 -10.45 -10.10 -0.85
N TYR A 108 -11.22 -10.24 -1.91
CA TYR A 108 -10.77 -10.78 -3.18
C TYR A 108 -11.13 -9.82 -4.31
N THR A 109 -10.18 -9.58 -5.20
CA THR A 109 -10.34 -8.69 -6.35
C THR A 109 -9.54 -9.17 -7.55
N SER A 110 -10.12 -9.02 -8.73
CA SER A 110 -9.41 -9.13 -10.01
C SER A 110 -9.62 -7.87 -10.86
N LYS A 111 -10.17 -6.81 -10.27
CA LYS A 111 -10.54 -5.58 -10.96
C LYS A 111 -10.09 -4.35 -10.20
N GLU A 112 -9.16 -3.65 -10.83
CA GLU A 112 -8.84 -2.27 -10.52
C GLU A 112 -9.89 -1.34 -11.16
N ILE A 113 -10.39 -0.38 -10.38
CA ILE A 113 -11.33 0.67 -10.83
C ILE A 113 -10.71 2.06 -10.87
N ALA A 114 -9.57 2.25 -10.19
CA ALA A 114 -8.71 3.42 -10.33
C ALA A 114 -7.26 2.94 -10.26
N SER A 115 -6.44 3.40 -11.21
CA SER A 115 -5.05 2.94 -11.34
C SER A 115 -4.04 3.97 -10.84
N ALA A 116 -2.88 3.49 -10.38
CA ALA A 116 -1.73 4.31 -10.00
C ALA A 116 -0.93 4.78 -11.23
N ASP A 117 -1.62 5.28 -12.25
CA ASP A 117 -1.00 5.69 -13.51
C ASP A 117 -0.68 7.19 -13.59
N HIS A 118 -0.99 7.97 -12.56
CA HIS A 118 -0.71 9.40 -12.52
C HIS A 118 0.67 9.69 -11.92
N LEU A 119 1.50 10.50 -12.60
CA LEU A 119 2.84 10.86 -12.11
C LEU A 119 2.82 11.75 -10.86
N PHE A 120 1.72 12.47 -10.63
CA PHE A 120 1.55 13.42 -9.54
C PHE A 120 0.29 13.06 -8.75
N GLY A 121 0.33 13.24 -7.43
CA GLY A 121 -0.75 12.84 -6.51
C GLY A 121 -0.38 11.58 -5.71
N ARG A 122 -1.35 11.01 -4.99
CA ARG A 122 -1.14 9.96 -3.99
C ARG A 122 -0.92 8.54 -4.57
N HIS A 123 -0.68 8.40 -5.89
CA HIS A 123 -0.52 7.12 -6.61
C HIS A 123 -1.48 6.03 -6.11
N THR A 124 -2.75 6.40 -5.92
CA THR A 124 -3.75 5.56 -5.29
C THR A 124 -4.38 4.62 -6.31
N ARG A 125 -4.42 3.34 -5.97
CA ARG A 125 -5.25 2.32 -6.59
C ARG A 125 -6.54 2.11 -5.81
N SER A 126 -7.59 1.76 -6.53
CA SER A 126 -8.84 1.32 -5.93
C SER A 126 -9.29 0.05 -6.61
N PHE A 127 -9.69 -0.92 -5.81
CA PHE A 127 -10.08 -2.25 -6.24
C PHE A 127 -11.54 -2.50 -5.91
N LEU A 128 -12.26 -3.07 -6.85
CA LEU A 128 -13.60 -3.58 -6.60
C LEU A 128 -13.48 -5.00 -6.06
N ALA A 129 -14.02 -5.26 -4.87
CA ALA A 129 -13.73 -6.48 -4.11
C ALA A 129 -15.00 -7.15 -3.52
N THR A 130 -14.84 -8.43 -3.23
CA THR A 130 -15.80 -9.29 -2.51
C THR A 130 -15.13 -9.89 -1.28
N ASP A 131 -15.89 -10.18 -0.22
CA ASP A 131 -15.39 -10.89 0.96
C ASP A 131 -15.57 -12.41 0.88
N THR A 132 -16.13 -12.90 -0.23
CA THR A 132 -16.28 -14.32 -0.52
C THR A 132 -15.26 -14.73 -1.58
N LEU A 133 -14.50 -15.79 -1.33
CA LEU A 133 -13.55 -16.34 -2.31
C LEU A 133 -14.30 -16.70 -3.60
N PRO A 134 -13.88 -16.19 -4.77
CA PRO A 134 -14.47 -16.58 -6.04
C PRO A 134 -14.30 -18.08 -6.28
N THR A 135 -15.41 -18.79 -6.51
CA THR A 135 -15.44 -20.21 -6.87
C THR A 135 -15.79 -20.44 -8.33
N ASP A 136 -16.29 -19.41 -9.00
CA ASP A 136 -16.90 -19.51 -10.31
C ASP A 136 -15.86 -19.18 -11.38
N ALA A 137 -15.54 -20.14 -12.25
CA ALA A 137 -14.53 -20.00 -13.30
C ALA A 137 -14.98 -19.08 -14.47
N ASP A 138 -16.24 -18.65 -14.47
CA ASP A 138 -16.88 -17.88 -15.54
C ASP A 138 -16.76 -16.35 -15.34
N GLY A 139 -16.11 -15.90 -14.26
CA GLY A 139 -15.97 -14.48 -13.95
C GLY A 139 -17.24 -13.82 -13.42
N SER A 140 -18.30 -14.57 -13.09
CA SER A 140 -19.54 -14.01 -12.55
C SER A 140 -19.38 -13.33 -11.18
N HIS A 141 -18.25 -13.53 -10.49
CA HIS A 141 -17.95 -12.93 -9.18
C HIS A 141 -17.91 -11.40 -9.19
N TYR A 142 -17.69 -10.74 -10.33
CA TYR A 142 -17.74 -9.27 -10.42
C TYR A 142 -19.12 -8.70 -10.06
N SER A 143 -20.18 -9.45 -10.31
CA SER A 143 -21.55 -9.05 -9.92
C SER A 143 -21.77 -9.09 -8.40
N LYS A 144 -20.91 -9.81 -7.67
CA LYS A 144 -20.98 -10.02 -6.22
C LYS A 144 -20.09 -9.03 -5.45
N CYS A 145 -19.30 -8.20 -6.12
CA CYS A 145 -18.44 -7.23 -5.44
C CYS A 145 -19.27 -6.15 -4.72
N LYS A 146 -18.99 -5.97 -3.43
CA LYS A 146 -19.70 -5.04 -2.53
C LYS A 146 -18.79 -4.01 -1.90
N TYR A 147 -17.47 -4.16 -2.08
CA TYR A 147 -16.46 -3.38 -1.39
C TYR A 147 -15.59 -2.64 -2.40
N VAL A 148 -15.17 -1.43 -2.03
CA VAL A 148 -14.08 -0.73 -2.71
C VAL A 148 -12.92 -0.68 -1.73
N ILE A 149 -11.79 -1.26 -2.12
CA ILE A 149 -10.56 -1.27 -1.33
C ILE A 149 -9.61 -0.27 -1.95
N LYS A 150 -9.18 0.70 -1.17
CA LYS A 150 -8.21 1.72 -1.56
C LYS A 150 -6.86 1.39 -0.92
N ASP A 151 -5.78 1.48 -1.68
CA ASP A 151 -4.43 1.10 -1.23
C ASP A 151 -3.59 2.29 -0.70
N SER A 152 -4.24 3.40 -0.36
CA SER A 152 -3.53 4.62 0.01
C SER A 152 -2.96 4.53 1.42
N TRP A 153 -1.67 4.24 1.50
CA TRP A 153 -0.86 4.30 2.72
C TRP A 153 -0.28 5.71 2.90
N VAL A 154 -1.07 6.66 3.41
CA VAL A 154 -0.47 7.95 3.81
C VAL A 154 0.20 7.72 5.17
N GLU A 155 1.47 8.12 5.32
CA GLU A 155 2.12 8.18 6.62
C GLU A 155 1.26 9.07 7.54
N SER A 156 0.66 8.44 8.54
CA SER A 156 -0.14 9.16 9.54
C SER A 156 0.81 9.98 10.41
N THR A 157 0.39 11.18 10.79
CA THR A 157 1.08 11.90 11.86
C THR A 157 1.03 11.07 13.16
N PRO A 158 2.04 11.20 14.04
CA PRO A 158 2.04 10.52 15.34
C PRO A 158 0.84 10.89 16.20
N ASN A 159 0.38 12.15 16.14
CA ASN A 159 -0.84 12.59 16.81
C ASN A 159 -2.03 12.41 15.88
N ALA A 160 -2.93 11.49 16.24
CA ALA A 160 -4.02 11.12 15.36
C ALA A 160 -5.09 12.23 15.23
N GLY A 161 -5.39 12.93 16.32
CA GLY A 161 -6.45 13.95 16.35
C GLY A 161 -6.22 15.14 15.41
N ASP A 162 -4.97 15.38 15.02
CA ASP A 162 -4.56 16.56 14.23
C ASP A 162 -4.30 16.25 12.76
N ASP A 163 -4.41 14.97 12.32
CA ASP A 163 -4.18 14.62 10.91
C ASP A 163 -5.40 14.99 10.05
N GLU A 164 -5.41 16.20 9.50
CA GLU A 164 -6.45 16.67 8.57
C GLU A 164 -6.54 15.80 7.29
N ARG A 165 -5.56 14.94 7.04
CA ARG A 165 -5.55 14.01 5.90
C ARG A 165 -6.13 12.64 6.24
N ASP A 166 -6.54 12.40 7.49
CA ASP A 166 -7.12 11.12 7.93
C ASP A 166 -8.50 10.90 7.30
N GLU A 167 -8.49 10.32 6.11
CA GLU A 167 -9.69 9.96 5.38
C GLU A 167 -10.58 8.99 6.17
N ILE A 168 -9.98 8.10 6.98
CA ILE A 168 -10.71 7.12 7.81
C ILE A 168 -11.48 7.85 8.91
N GLY A 169 -10.83 8.78 9.62
CA GLY A 169 -11.46 9.63 10.61
C GLY A 169 -12.58 10.49 10.03
N HIS A 170 -12.37 11.10 8.86
CA HIS A 170 -13.38 11.91 8.17
C HIS A 170 -14.62 11.09 7.78
N LEU A 171 -14.41 9.92 7.17
CA LEU A 171 -15.49 9.03 6.78
C LEU A 171 -16.20 8.41 7.98
N GLY A 172 -15.48 8.13 9.08
CA GLY A 172 -16.05 7.73 10.36
C GLY A 172 -16.98 8.80 10.93
N HIS A 173 -16.57 10.06 10.91
CA HIS A 173 -17.41 11.20 11.33
C HIS A 173 -18.67 11.36 10.47
N ILE A 174 -18.52 11.22 9.14
CA ILE A 174 -19.67 11.25 8.22
C ILE A 174 -20.61 10.08 8.53
N HIS A 175 -20.08 8.87 8.71
CA HIS A 175 -20.87 7.69 9.06
C HIS A 175 -21.65 7.91 10.36
N GLU A 176 -20.99 8.36 11.42
CA GLU A 176 -21.61 8.61 12.72
C GLU A 176 -22.74 9.66 12.64
N LYS A 177 -22.55 10.73 11.86
CA LYS A 177 -23.60 11.73 11.63
C LYS A 177 -24.78 11.19 10.83
N LEU A 178 -24.54 10.26 9.92
CA LEU A 178 -25.54 9.76 8.97
C LEU A 178 -26.16 8.41 9.35
N LYS A 179 -25.66 7.72 10.38
CA LYS A 179 -26.05 6.33 10.72
C LYS A 179 -27.54 6.11 10.95
N TYR A 180 -28.27 7.14 11.41
CA TYR A 180 -29.71 7.08 11.64
C TYR A 180 -30.56 7.62 10.49
N CYS A 181 -29.94 8.21 9.46
CA CYS A 181 -30.65 8.80 8.34
C CYS A 181 -31.01 7.72 7.30
N LYS A 182 -32.25 7.22 7.36
CA LYS A 182 -32.74 6.17 6.44
C LYS A 182 -32.69 6.56 4.96
N LYS A 183 -32.75 7.87 4.63
CA LYS A 183 -32.71 8.37 3.25
C LYS A 183 -31.34 8.21 2.57
N VAL A 184 -30.27 8.07 3.36
CA VAL A 184 -28.89 8.00 2.84
C VAL A 184 -28.28 6.61 3.01
N ARG A 185 -29.02 5.67 3.62
CA ARG A 185 -28.58 4.29 3.83
C ARG A 185 -28.37 3.60 2.49
N GLY A 186 -27.15 3.14 2.23
CA GLY A 186 -26.77 2.53 0.95
C GLY A 186 -26.37 3.50 -0.16
N ASN A 187 -26.50 4.81 0.07
CA ASN A 187 -26.11 5.84 -0.90
C ASN A 187 -24.70 6.39 -0.66
N TYR A 188 -24.14 6.16 0.54
CA TYR A 188 -22.79 6.58 0.90
C TYR A 188 -21.93 5.36 1.27
N PRO A 189 -20.64 5.37 0.92
CA PRO A 189 -19.71 4.32 1.31
C PRO A 189 -19.56 4.31 2.84
N THR A 190 -19.57 3.11 3.42
CA THR A 190 -19.26 2.89 4.84
C THR A 190 -17.89 2.25 4.93
N ILE A 191 -17.05 2.72 5.86
CA ILE A 191 -15.80 2.05 6.17
C ILE A 191 -16.11 0.77 6.93
N VAL A 192 -15.71 -0.36 6.35
CA VAL A 192 -15.84 -1.68 6.97
C VAL A 192 -14.50 -2.14 7.55
N ALA A 193 -13.39 -1.67 6.98
CA ALA A 193 -12.04 -2.01 7.39
C ALA A 193 -11.03 -1.00 6.84
N GLY A 194 -9.81 -0.98 7.38
CA GLY A 194 -8.76 -0.02 7.04
C GLY A 194 -8.44 0.91 8.20
N GLY A 195 -7.19 1.39 8.26
CA GLY A 195 -6.68 2.18 9.37
C GLY A 195 -5.39 2.89 9.02
N ARG A 196 -4.88 3.68 9.97
CA ARG A 196 -3.60 4.37 9.85
C ARG A 196 -2.45 3.37 9.97
N VAL A 197 -1.40 3.57 9.19
CA VAL A 197 -0.13 2.86 9.39
C VAL A 197 0.85 3.79 10.05
N GLN A 198 1.39 3.33 11.17
CA GLN A 198 2.55 3.94 11.81
C GLN A 198 3.75 3.02 11.57
N PHE A 199 4.80 3.57 10.98
CA PHE A 199 6.08 2.89 10.97
C PHE A 199 6.72 3.10 12.33
N ASP A 200 7.10 2.01 12.97
CA ASP A 200 7.94 2.09 14.16
C ASP A 200 9.29 2.64 13.72
N ARG A 201 9.53 3.92 13.99
CA ARG A 201 10.84 4.52 13.79
C ARG A 201 11.67 4.06 14.97
N SER A 202 12.29 2.89 14.84
CA SER A 202 13.29 2.43 15.79
C SER A 202 14.26 3.58 16.07
N ASP A 203 14.24 4.11 17.29
CA ASP A 203 15.05 5.24 17.72
C ASP A 203 16.48 5.02 17.24
N GLY A 204 16.98 5.98 16.45
CA GLY A 204 18.17 5.86 15.63
C GLY A 204 19.33 5.13 16.31
N LYS A 205 19.49 3.85 15.97
CA LYS A 205 20.74 3.11 16.08
C LYS A 205 21.00 2.36 14.77
N GLY A 206 21.57 3.11 13.83
CA GLY A 206 22.60 2.65 12.90
C GLY A 206 22.18 1.76 11.74
N ILE A 207 22.37 2.30 10.52
CA ILE A 207 23.23 1.68 9.50
C ILE A 207 24.16 2.76 8.93
#